data_AF-A0A8S0Y4P8-F1
#
_entry.id   AF-A0A8S0Y4P8-F1
#
_cell.length_a   1.000
_cell.length_b   1.000
_cell.length_c   1.000
_cell.angle_alpha   90.00
_cell.angle_beta   90.00
_cell.angle_gamma   90.00
#
_symmetry.space_group_name_H-M   'P 1'
#
loop_
_entity.id
_entity.type
_entity.pdbx_description
1 polymer ?
#
loop_
_entity_poly.entity_id
_entity_poly.type
_entity_poly.pdbx_seq_one_letter_code
_entity_poly.pdbx_strand_id
1 'polypeptide(L)'
;MLIKKVKHKFKLILLAGIVIIISGAFILGNKKLPKQNDASKILEQSNRKFSSFKGLDMKEEDIRLNFKMKPLSLQLPIYNDNNRLYIPVSEICNTELTKDNAVVKMNDKSVRINLLKNSYYEGNKEYNLRKKAIASEDVLYLSLFDFTKLFNLKTDWDVETKTLSLFYNSDILLQKIEKKHGRPALIRLEDITAGQRYATSESLEKLRIIADYLYHENVPFHVAWIPRYMNPPKGIDNDPSTQLSMYNTDFVFTLDYLIDKNGIVGLHGYTHQQGEEESVDGIEFNSKINAGEECVRRRVNLAINCAKKLDIPVYFFESPHYDATRSQKRIMGEYFNYIYEAYRSQNEKAISKVKIQNRVVSFIPTPLDCVNGAKCIDNMIDRIYTLPKKTLASFFYHPNIEFEYIKITKDKSGYTTYTYSEESPLHQLLRVFSDKNYEFKSIKDLDTSI
;
A
#
# COMPACT_ATOMS: atom_id res chain seq x y z
N MET A 1 75.15 50.12 -34.96
CA MET A 1 74.68 51.06 -33.92
C MET A 1 74.12 50.22 -32.76
N LEU A 2 74.89 50.19 -31.66
CA LEU A 2 74.66 49.63 -30.32
C LEU A 2 74.11 48.20 -30.13
N ILE A 3 75.09 47.31 -29.92
CA ILE A 3 75.07 46.08 -29.11
C ILE A 3 75.41 46.43 -27.65
N LYS A 4 74.76 45.78 -26.66
CA LYS A 4 75.33 45.32 -25.34
C LYS A 4 74.21 44.67 -24.50
N LYS A 5 74.18 43.35 -24.33
CA LYS A 5 74.77 42.55 -23.21
C LYS A 5 74.59 43.20 -21.83
N VAL A 6 73.96 42.49 -20.88
CA VAL A 6 74.62 41.79 -19.75
C VAL A 6 73.57 41.10 -18.85
N LYS A 7 73.95 39.92 -18.36
CA LYS A 7 73.25 39.00 -17.45
C LYS A 7 73.27 39.48 -15.97
N HIS A 8 72.31 38.91 -15.21
CA HIS A 8 72.45 38.36 -13.85
C HIS A 8 72.27 39.25 -12.60
N LYS A 9 71.12 39.04 -11.91
CA LYS A 9 70.94 38.42 -10.56
C LYS A 9 69.79 39.12 -9.81
N PHE A 10 68.80 38.36 -9.30
CA PHE A 10 68.58 38.13 -7.86
C PHE A 10 67.21 37.47 -7.57
N LYS A 11 67.28 36.41 -6.76
CA LYS A 11 66.32 35.88 -5.77
C LYS A 11 64.95 35.33 -6.21
N LEU A 12 64.89 34.00 -6.07
CA LEU A 12 63.70 33.22 -5.75
C LEU A 12 62.97 33.81 -4.53
N ILE A 13 61.72 34.24 -4.71
CA ILE A 13 60.67 34.21 -3.69
C ILE A 13 59.42 33.72 -4.42
N LEU A 14 59.09 32.44 -4.26
CA LEU A 14 57.86 31.85 -4.76
C LEU A 14 56.85 31.93 -3.62
N LEU A 15 55.84 32.79 -3.75
CA LEU A 15 54.70 32.79 -2.84
C LEU A 15 53.38 33.00 -3.62
N ALA A 16 52.48 32.05 -3.37
CA ALA A 16 51.02 32.13 -3.41
C ALA A 16 50.30 32.26 -4.76
N GLY A 17 49.66 31.15 -5.14
CA GLY A 17 48.60 31.09 -6.15
C GLY A 17 48.07 29.66 -6.34
N ILE A 18 47.75 28.95 -5.26
CA ILE A 18 47.14 27.61 -5.33
C ILE A 18 45.67 27.78 -5.72
N VAL A 19 45.33 27.32 -6.93
CA VAL A 19 43.95 27.02 -7.33
C VAL A 19 43.55 25.73 -6.62
N ILE A 20 42.67 25.86 -5.63
CA ILE A 20 42.08 24.74 -4.93
C ILE A 20 40.88 24.23 -5.74
N ILE A 21 40.99 23.03 -6.30
CA ILE A 21 39.84 22.18 -6.65
C ILE A 21 39.43 21.49 -5.34
N ILE A 22 38.40 21.98 -4.67
CA ILE A 22 37.73 21.22 -3.60
C ILE A 22 36.75 20.26 -4.26
N SER A 23 37.20 19.02 -4.41
CA SER A 23 36.32 17.85 -4.32
C SER A 23 35.81 17.79 -2.88
N GLY A 24 34.59 18.28 -2.65
CA GLY A 24 33.94 18.24 -1.35
C GLY A 24 33.59 16.83 -0.94
N ALA A 25 34.55 16.14 -0.33
CA ALA A 25 34.30 15.00 0.54
C ALA A 25 33.48 15.51 1.73
N PHE A 26 32.16 15.28 1.71
CA PHE A 26 31.34 15.46 2.89
C PHE A 26 31.74 14.40 3.91
N ILE A 27 32.41 14.85 4.97
CA ILE A 27 32.65 14.10 6.19
C ILE A 27 31.28 13.86 6.84
N LEU A 28 30.64 12.76 6.46
CA LEU A 28 29.56 12.18 7.25
C LEU A 28 30.19 11.67 8.55
N GLY A 29 29.85 12.33 9.65
CA GLY A 29 30.20 11.85 10.98
C GLY A 29 29.78 10.39 11.12
N ASN A 30 30.74 9.54 11.48
CA ASN A 30 30.53 8.15 11.84
C ASN A 30 29.57 8.06 13.04
N LYS A 31 28.26 8.19 12.80
CA LYS A 31 27.29 7.47 13.62
C LYS A 31 27.49 6.01 13.25
N LYS A 32 28.17 5.28 14.13
CA LYS A 32 28.19 3.81 14.12
C LYS A 32 26.77 3.35 13.82
N LEU A 33 26.57 2.72 12.66
CA LEU A 33 25.42 1.88 12.41
C LEU A 33 25.25 0.97 13.64
N PRO A 34 24.03 0.79 14.16
CA PRO A 34 23.82 -0.23 15.17
C PRO A 34 24.36 -1.54 14.59
N LYS A 35 25.27 -2.19 15.33
CA LYS A 35 25.75 -3.52 14.97
C LYS A 35 24.53 -4.38 14.64
N GLN A 36 24.53 -4.94 13.45
CA GLN A 36 23.61 -5.99 13.04
C GLN A 36 23.81 -7.14 14.04
N ASN A 37 22.95 -7.23 15.05
CA ASN A 37 22.98 -8.35 15.98
C ASN A 37 22.66 -9.62 15.18
N ASP A 38 23.46 -10.65 15.41
CA ASP A 38 23.54 -11.87 14.62
C ASP A 38 22.19 -12.43 14.16
N ALA A 39 22.20 -12.89 12.92
CA ALA A 39 21.18 -13.69 12.27
C ALA A 39 20.87 -15.05 12.95
N SER A 40 21.28 -15.26 14.20
CA SER A 40 21.29 -16.57 14.87
C SER A 40 20.26 -16.77 15.99
N LYS A 41 19.58 -15.72 16.50
CA LYS A 41 18.51 -15.93 17.49
C LYS A 41 17.33 -16.65 16.83
N ILE A 42 17.21 -17.95 17.13
CA ILE A 42 16.02 -18.76 16.89
C ILE A 42 14.92 -18.20 17.79
N LEU A 43 13.69 -18.15 17.27
CA LEU A 43 12.53 -17.83 18.10
C LEU A 43 12.42 -18.92 19.17
N GLU A 44 12.68 -18.59 20.43
CA GLU A 44 12.44 -19.51 21.55
C GLU A 44 10.92 -19.70 21.67
N GLN A 45 10.40 -20.74 21.02
CA GLN A 45 9.00 -21.14 21.17
C GLN A 45 8.73 -21.44 22.64
N SER A 46 7.54 -21.06 23.09
CA SER A 46 7.12 -21.34 24.45
C SER A 46 7.03 -22.85 24.68
N ASN A 47 7.76 -23.38 25.68
CA ASN A 47 7.60 -24.75 26.17
C ASN A 47 6.31 -24.95 27.00
N ARG A 48 5.41 -23.95 27.04
CA ARG A 48 4.14 -24.04 27.78
C ARG A 48 3.22 -25.05 27.11
N LYS A 49 2.44 -25.74 27.95
CA LYS A 49 1.32 -26.58 27.52
C LYS A 49 0.06 -25.72 27.49
N PHE A 50 -0.70 -25.80 26.40
CA PHE A 50 -1.95 -25.05 26.22
C PHE A 50 -3.19 -25.93 26.42
N SER A 51 -3.13 -26.90 27.34
CA SER A 51 -4.20 -27.89 27.55
C SER A 51 -5.52 -27.31 28.06
N SER A 52 -5.51 -26.07 28.57
CA SER A 52 -6.70 -25.31 29.01
C SER A 52 -7.46 -24.67 27.85
N PHE A 53 -6.82 -24.48 26.69
CA PHE A 53 -7.41 -23.78 25.56
C PHE A 53 -8.50 -24.62 24.90
N LYS A 54 -9.66 -24.00 24.67
CA LYS A 54 -10.86 -24.68 24.16
C LYS A 54 -11.12 -24.45 22.67
N GLY A 55 -10.28 -23.65 22.02
CA GLY A 55 -10.50 -23.21 20.65
C GLY A 55 -11.21 -21.85 20.57
N LEU A 56 -11.19 -21.26 19.38
CA LEU A 56 -11.98 -20.07 19.03
C LEU A 56 -13.18 -20.47 18.16
N ASP A 57 -14.26 -19.70 18.22
CA ASP A 57 -15.39 -19.81 17.29
C ASP A 57 -15.02 -19.21 15.92
N MET A 58 -14.05 -19.83 15.26
CA MET A 58 -13.47 -19.44 13.98
C MET A 58 -13.03 -20.68 13.22
N LYS A 59 -12.93 -20.58 11.90
CA LYS A 59 -12.48 -21.70 11.07
C LYS A 59 -10.98 -21.93 11.24
N GLU A 60 -10.58 -23.17 11.48
CA GLU A 60 -9.16 -23.57 11.49
C GLU A 60 -8.62 -23.72 10.07
N GLU A 61 -7.37 -23.32 9.85
CA GLU A 61 -6.68 -23.46 8.57
C GLU A 61 -5.37 -24.25 8.73
N ASP A 62 -5.15 -25.18 7.81
CA ASP A 62 -3.91 -25.93 7.69
C ASP A 62 -2.90 -25.13 6.86
N ILE A 63 -2.14 -24.27 7.55
CA ILE A 63 -1.11 -23.41 6.99
C ILE A 63 0.23 -23.71 7.66
N ARG A 64 1.26 -23.94 6.85
CA ARG A 64 2.63 -24.13 7.34
C ARG A 64 3.24 -22.77 7.64
N LEU A 65 3.39 -22.46 8.92
CA LEU A 65 4.04 -21.23 9.35
C LEU A 65 5.53 -21.47 9.57
N ASN A 66 6.37 -20.69 8.91
CA ASN A 66 7.81 -20.71 9.09
C ASN A 66 8.29 -19.39 9.71
N PHE A 67 9.38 -19.44 10.45
CA PHE A 67 10.15 -18.27 10.84
C PHE A 67 11.59 -18.40 10.32
N LYS A 68 12.04 -17.47 9.48
CA LYS A 68 13.33 -17.53 8.77
C LYS A 68 13.57 -18.89 8.10
N MET A 69 12.60 -19.34 7.29
CA MET A 69 12.58 -20.64 6.59
C MET A 69 12.54 -21.89 7.49
N LYS A 70 12.52 -21.75 8.82
CA LYS A 70 12.38 -22.89 9.73
C LYS A 70 10.90 -23.08 10.11
N PRO A 71 10.33 -24.29 9.95
CA PRO A 71 8.97 -24.57 10.39
C PRO A 71 8.78 -24.27 11.88
N LEU A 72 7.66 -23.63 12.21
CA LEU A 72 7.17 -23.52 13.58
C LEU A 72 6.26 -24.72 13.87
N SER A 73 6.64 -25.55 14.83
CA SER A 73 5.77 -26.63 15.32
C SER A 73 4.76 -26.05 16.29
N LEU A 74 3.57 -25.70 15.80
CA LEU A 74 2.48 -25.18 16.61
C LEU A 74 1.61 -26.32 17.14
N GLN A 75 1.31 -26.29 18.44
CA GLN A 75 0.29 -27.13 19.08
C GLN A 75 -1.10 -26.51 18.88
N LEU A 76 -1.17 -25.18 18.80
CA LEU A 76 -2.40 -24.44 18.64
C LEU A 76 -2.72 -24.20 17.15
N PRO A 77 -4.00 -24.26 16.76
CA PRO A 77 -4.40 -24.04 15.38
C PRO A 77 -4.22 -22.56 14.98
N ILE A 78 -4.03 -22.35 13.67
CA ILE A 78 -4.18 -21.04 13.03
C ILE A 78 -5.65 -20.90 12.62
N TYR A 79 -6.26 -19.79 12.99
CA TYR A 79 -7.66 -19.51 12.66
C TYR A 79 -7.78 -18.54 11.48
N ASN A 80 -8.91 -18.56 10.81
CA ASN A 80 -9.27 -17.62 9.76
C ASN A 80 -10.60 -16.92 10.06
N ASP A 81 -10.61 -15.61 9.89
CA ASP A 81 -11.78 -14.75 9.92
C ASP A 81 -11.81 -13.91 8.63
N ASN A 82 -12.67 -14.30 7.69
CA ASN A 82 -12.87 -13.60 6.41
C ASN A 82 -11.53 -13.29 5.68
N ASN A 83 -10.73 -14.33 5.41
CA ASN A 83 -9.42 -14.23 4.76
C ASN A 83 -8.37 -13.46 5.59
N ARG A 84 -8.55 -13.36 6.91
CA ARG A 84 -7.49 -12.92 7.83
C ARG A 84 -7.09 -14.04 8.77
N LEU A 85 -5.80 -14.33 8.78
CA LEU A 85 -5.24 -15.32 9.71
C LEU A 85 -5.10 -14.74 11.10
N TYR A 86 -5.45 -15.53 12.10
CA TYR A 86 -5.15 -15.29 13.50
C TYR A 86 -4.13 -16.33 13.96
N ILE A 87 -3.01 -15.85 14.48
CA ILE A 87 -1.88 -16.68 14.88
C ILE A 87 -1.72 -16.71 16.41
N PRO A 88 -1.34 -17.86 16.98
CA PRO A 88 -1.23 -18.04 18.44
C PRO A 88 0.05 -17.37 18.97
N VAL A 89 -0.03 -16.06 19.23
CA VAL A 89 1.11 -15.25 19.67
C VAL A 89 1.68 -15.74 21.01
N SER A 90 0.85 -16.28 21.92
CA SER A 90 1.35 -16.88 23.17
C SER A 90 2.24 -18.11 22.96
N GLU A 91 2.13 -18.81 21.83
CA GLU A 91 2.98 -19.96 21.49
C GLU A 91 4.26 -19.52 20.77
N ILE A 92 4.14 -18.52 19.91
CA ILE A 92 5.23 -17.97 19.09
C ILE A 92 6.14 -17.04 19.92
N CYS A 93 5.60 -16.32 20.90
CA CYS A 93 6.31 -15.27 21.63
C CYS A 93 6.13 -15.41 23.14
N ASN A 94 7.10 -14.90 23.90
CA ASN A 94 6.95 -14.82 25.35
C ASN A 94 5.86 -13.79 25.69
N THR A 95 4.74 -14.27 26.23
CA THR A 95 3.54 -13.47 26.46
C THR A 95 3.14 -13.53 27.94
N GLU A 96 2.99 -12.34 28.51
CA GLU A 96 2.39 -12.11 29.82
C GLU A 96 0.98 -11.56 29.60
N LEU A 97 -0.04 -12.30 30.03
CA LEU A 97 -1.45 -11.98 29.79
C LEU A 97 -2.14 -11.64 31.11
N THR A 98 -2.97 -10.60 31.08
CA THR A 98 -3.88 -10.21 32.15
C THR A 98 -5.28 -10.01 31.55
N LYS A 99 -6.29 -9.76 32.39
CA LYS A 99 -7.66 -9.52 31.94
C LYS A 99 -7.77 -8.41 30.89
N ASP A 100 -7.01 -7.33 31.06
CA ASP A 100 -7.17 -6.10 30.28
C ASP A 100 -5.96 -5.79 29.37
N ASN A 101 -4.82 -6.43 29.61
CA ASN A 101 -3.57 -6.14 28.91
C ASN A 101 -2.79 -7.40 28.59
N ALA A 102 -1.99 -7.34 27.52
CA ALA A 102 -0.94 -8.30 27.23
C ALA A 102 0.40 -7.59 27.04
N VAL A 103 1.49 -8.23 27.47
CA VAL A 103 2.85 -7.84 27.11
C VAL A 103 3.46 -8.97 26.31
N VAL A 104 3.75 -8.71 25.04
CA VAL A 104 4.34 -9.67 24.12
C VAL A 104 5.79 -9.29 23.88
N LYS A 105 6.70 -10.25 24.06
CA LYS A 105 8.14 -10.09 23.88
C LYS A 105 8.63 -11.02 22.79
N MET A 106 9.31 -10.45 21.80
CA MET A 106 9.97 -11.18 20.72
C MET A 106 11.36 -10.59 20.53
N ASN A 107 12.39 -11.39 20.83
CA ASN A 107 13.78 -10.94 20.97
C ASN A 107 13.89 -9.73 21.91
N ASP A 108 14.44 -8.63 21.41
CA ASP A 108 14.74 -7.42 22.17
C ASP A 108 13.57 -6.40 22.11
N LYS A 109 12.48 -6.72 21.37
CA LYS A 109 11.28 -5.88 21.29
C LYS A 109 10.20 -6.39 22.27
N SER A 110 9.68 -5.46 23.06
CA SER A 110 8.52 -5.68 23.94
C SER A 110 7.40 -4.74 23.53
N VAL A 111 6.21 -5.30 23.34
CA VAL A 111 5.00 -4.57 22.94
C VAL A 111 3.93 -4.77 23.99
N ARG A 112 3.37 -3.66 24.49
CA ARG A 112 2.21 -3.68 25.38
C ARG A 112 0.94 -3.50 24.57
N ILE A 113 -0.03 -4.38 24.76
CA ILE A 113 -1.32 -4.40 24.09
C ILE A 113 -2.41 -4.16 25.14
N ASN A 114 -3.31 -3.22 24.87
CA ASN A 114 -4.53 -2.98 25.63
C ASN A 114 -5.69 -3.72 24.95
N LEU A 115 -6.16 -4.78 25.59
CA LEU A 115 -7.18 -5.69 25.04
C LEU A 115 -8.58 -5.05 25.05
N LEU A 116 -8.87 -4.17 26.02
CA LEU A 116 -10.15 -3.48 26.12
C LEU A 116 -10.34 -2.44 25.01
N LYS A 117 -9.28 -1.69 24.71
CA LYS A 117 -9.30 -0.64 23.68
C LYS A 117 -8.92 -1.13 22.29
N ASN A 118 -8.49 -2.38 22.16
CA ASN A 118 -7.93 -2.92 20.93
C ASN A 118 -6.79 -2.09 20.34
N SER A 119 -5.80 -1.78 21.18
CA SER A 119 -4.67 -0.91 20.84
C SER A 119 -3.36 -1.44 21.41
N TYR A 120 -2.24 -0.88 20.98
CA TYR A 120 -0.91 -1.19 21.49
C TYR A 120 -0.08 0.09 21.66
N TYR A 121 1.02 -0.03 22.39
CA TYR A 121 1.93 1.08 22.66
C TYR A 121 3.25 0.89 21.95
N GLU A 122 3.71 1.93 21.28
CA GLU A 122 5.09 2.06 20.79
C GLU A 122 5.70 3.32 21.39
N GLY A 123 6.64 3.13 22.33
CA GLY A 123 7.08 4.18 23.23
C GLY A 123 5.91 4.71 24.07
N ASN A 124 5.68 6.03 23.99
CA ASN A 124 4.61 6.71 24.73
C ASN A 124 3.33 6.92 23.91
N LYS A 125 3.29 6.44 22.65
CA LYS A 125 2.15 6.62 21.75
C LYS A 125 1.29 5.35 21.71
N GLU A 126 -0.03 5.53 21.75
CA GLU A 126 -1.04 4.48 21.62
C GLU A 126 -1.52 4.43 20.17
N TYR A 127 -1.57 3.24 19.58
CA TYR A 127 -2.01 2.99 18.21
C TYR A 127 -3.08 1.90 18.21
N ASN A 128 -4.05 2.00 17.32
CA ASN A 128 -5.08 0.97 17.17
C ASN A 128 -4.51 -0.26 16.46
N LEU A 129 -4.95 -1.43 16.90
CA LEU A 129 -4.81 -2.66 16.12
C LEU A 129 -5.83 -2.64 14.97
N ARG A 130 -5.45 -3.25 13.84
CA ARG A 130 -6.30 -3.37 12.66
C ARG A 130 -7.49 -4.27 12.92
N LYS A 131 -7.27 -5.39 13.62
CA LYS A 131 -8.29 -6.35 14.06
C LYS A 131 -8.25 -6.53 15.57
N LYS A 132 -9.29 -7.16 16.11
CA LYS A 132 -9.42 -7.35 17.55
C LYS A 132 -8.39 -8.36 18.05
N ALA A 133 -7.56 -8.01 19.02
CA ALA A 133 -6.77 -9.00 19.75
C ALA A 133 -7.70 -9.95 20.54
N ILE A 134 -7.49 -11.25 20.44
CA ILE A 134 -8.34 -12.27 21.09
C ILE A 134 -7.54 -12.93 22.19
N ALA A 135 -7.93 -12.70 23.44
CA ALA A 135 -7.42 -13.42 24.59
C ALA A 135 -8.48 -14.45 25.01
N SER A 136 -8.09 -15.72 25.06
CA SER A 136 -8.92 -16.81 25.58
C SER A 136 -8.08 -17.64 26.52
N GLU A 137 -8.56 -17.82 27.75
CA GLU A 137 -7.79 -18.46 28.83
C GLU A 137 -6.40 -17.80 28.99
N ASP A 138 -5.33 -18.52 28.70
CA ASP A 138 -3.94 -18.08 28.76
C ASP A 138 -3.31 -17.86 27.36
N VAL A 139 -4.12 -17.90 26.30
CA VAL A 139 -3.69 -17.80 24.91
C VAL A 139 -4.11 -16.46 24.30
N LEU A 140 -3.13 -15.75 23.74
CA LEU A 140 -3.34 -14.56 22.94
C LEU A 140 -3.21 -14.91 21.46
N TYR A 141 -4.23 -14.55 20.70
CA TYR A 141 -4.24 -14.52 19.24
C TYR A 141 -4.25 -13.09 18.73
N LEU A 142 -3.43 -12.83 17.72
CA LEU A 142 -3.47 -11.58 16.94
C LEU A 142 -3.71 -11.91 15.47
N SER A 143 -4.30 -10.97 14.74
CA SER A 143 -4.28 -11.07 13.29
C SER A 143 -2.83 -11.09 12.79
N LEU A 144 -2.56 -11.84 11.73
CA LEU A 144 -1.23 -11.91 11.14
C LEU A 144 -0.71 -10.52 10.78
N PHE A 145 -1.57 -9.66 10.24
CA PHE A 145 -1.23 -8.29 9.87
C PHE A 145 -0.78 -7.46 11.08
N ASP A 146 -1.54 -7.54 12.18
CA ASP A 146 -1.15 -6.85 13.42
C ASP A 146 0.15 -7.41 13.98
N PHE A 147 0.33 -8.73 13.98
CA PHE A 147 1.55 -9.36 14.46
C PHE A 147 2.78 -8.93 13.65
N THR A 148 2.70 -8.93 12.31
CA THR A 148 3.80 -8.49 11.45
C THR A 148 4.13 -7.02 11.67
N LYS A 149 3.11 -6.16 11.83
CA LYS A 149 3.29 -4.75 12.14
C LYS A 149 3.97 -4.53 13.48
N LEU A 150 3.47 -5.17 14.54
CA LEU A 150 3.99 -5.00 15.90
C LEU A 150 5.47 -5.35 16.00
N PHE A 151 5.92 -6.38 15.29
CA PHE A 151 7.30 -6.87 15.35
C PHE A 151 8.16 -6.52 14.12
N ASN A 152 7.66 -5.66 13.23
CA ASN A 152 8.31 -5.30 11.97
C ASN A 152 8.80 -6.54 11.21
N LEU A 153 7.85 -7.42 10.87
CA LEU A 153 8.12 -8.66 10.15
C LEU A 153 7.70 -8.53 8.69
N LYS A 154 8.49 -9.14 7.81
CA LYS A 154 8.18 -9.34 6.40
C LYS A 154 7.58 -10.73 6.20
N THR A 155 6.61 -10.82 5.30
CA THR A 155 5.94 -12.07 4.92
C THR A 155 6.41 -12.54 3.56
N ASP A 156 6.49 -13.84 3.38
CA ASP A 156 6.70 -14.51 2.10
C ASP A 156 5.65 -15.61 1.94
N TRP A 157 4.88 -15.53 0.85
CA TRP A 157 3.67 -16.32 0.65
C TRP A 157 3.86 -17.32 -0.48
N ASP A 158 3.79 -18.61 -0.15
CA ASP A 158 3.66 -19.69 -1.12
C ASP A 158 2.22 -20.22 -1.08
N VAL A 159 1.44 -19.76 -2.05
CA VAL A 159 0.01 -20.10 -2.19
C VAL A 159 -0.19 -21.56 -2.53
N GLU A 160 0.69 -22.14 -3.36
CA GLU A 160 0.55 -23.52 -3.84
C GLU A 160 0.77 -24.51 -2.70
N THR A 161 1.79 -24.29 -1.88
CA THR A 161 2.12 -25.21 -0.77
C THR A 161 1.46 -24.83 0.56
N LYS A 162 0.65 -23.75 0.57
CA LYS A 162 0.06 -23.13 1.77
C LYS A 162 1.10 -22.84 2.86
N THR A 163 2.25 -22.32 2.43
CA THR A 163 3.35 -21.98 3.34
C THR A 163 3.46 -20.47 3.47
N LEU A 164 3.49 -20.00 4.72
CA LEU A 164 3.75 -18.61 5.06
C LEU A 164 5.05 -18.53 5.83
N SER A 165 6.03 -17.79 5.31
CA SER A 165 7.30 -17.57 6.00
C SER A 165 7.40 -16.14 6.53
N LEU A 166 7.79 -16.00 7.79
CA LEU A 166 8.01 -14.73 8.47
C LEU A 166 9.50 -14.46 8.63
N PHE A 167 9.90 -13.22 8.40
CA PHE A 167 11.28 -12.76 8.58
C PHE A 167 11.29 -11.46 9.37
N TYR A 168 12.36 -11.17 10.10
CA TYR A 168 12.60 -9.80 10.53
C TYR A 168 12.75 -8.93 9.30
N ASN A 169 12.00 -7.83 9.23
CA ASN A 169 12.08 -6.93 8.12
C ASN A 169 13.43 -6.19 8.16
N SER A 170 14.25 -6.42 7.13
CA SER A 170 15.54 -5.75 6.97
C SER A 170 15.45 -4.51 6.06
N ASP A 171 14.28 -4.26 5.48
CA ASP A 171 14.04 -3.14 4.58
C ASP A 171 13.91 -1.86 5.43
N ILE A 172 14.73 -0.84 5.12
CA ILE A 172 14.67 0.45 5.81
C ILE A 172 13.56 1.29 5.18
N LEU A 173 12.42 1.35 5.84
CA LEU A 173 11.28 2.13 5.40
C LEU A 173 11.08 3.37 6.27
N LEU A 174 11.72 4.48 5.87
CA LEU A 174 11.57 5.79 6.52
C LEU A 174 10.90 6.75 5.55
N GLN A 175 9.90 7.51 6.01
CA GLN A 175 9.29 8.54 5.17
C GLN A 175 10.22 9.74 5.01
N LYS A 176 10.28 10.30 3.80
CA LYS A 176 10.89 11.60 3.54
C LYS A 176 10.11 12.70 4.26
N ILE A 177 10.80 13.81 4.54
CA ILE A 177 10.18 14.97 5.18
C ILE A 177 9.10 15.52 4.24
N GLU A 178 7.92 15.75 4.80
CA GLU A 178 6.78 16.35 4.12
C GLU A 178 7.13 17.72 3.53
N LYS A 179 6.95 17.88 2.21
CA LYS A 179 6.98 19.18 1.55
C LYS A 179 5.63 19.85 1.75
N LYS A 180 5.62 21.00 2.43
CA LYS A 180 4.41 21.80 2.63
C LYS A 180 4.35 22.92 1.60
N HIS A 181 3.12 23.31 1.22
CA HIS A 181 2.82 24.47 0.36
C HIS A 181 3.02 24.23 -1.15
N GLY A 182 2.97 22.98 -1.60
CA GLY A 182 2.99 22.65 -3.02
C GLY A 182 1.62 22.76 -3.68
N ARG A 183 1.60 22.74 -5.01
CA ARG A 183 0.34 22.59 -5.77
C ARG A 183 -0.23 21.19 -5.51
N PRO A 184 -1.53 21.02 -5.26
CA PRO A 184 -2.09 19.71 -4.92
C PRO A 184 -2.01 18.74 -6.11
N ALA A 185 -1.48 17.55 -5.83
CA ALA A 185 -1.45 16.42 -6.73
C ALA A 185 -2.13 15.20 -6.10
N LEU A 186 -2.68 14.33 -6.93
CA LEU A 186 -3.25 13.06 -6.51
C LEU A 186 -2.81 11.96 -7.46
N ILE A 187 -2.61 10.77 -6.89
CA ILE A 187 -2.31 9.55 -7.62
C ILE A 187 -3.32 8.47 -7.23
N ARG A 188 -3.79 7.72 -8.22
CA ARG A 188 -4.62 6.54 -8.03
C ARG A 188 -4.03 5.32 -8.73
N LEU A 189 -4.02 4.21 -8.02
CA LEU A 189 -3.69 2.88 -8.49
C LEU A 189 -5.02 2.20 -8.85
N GLU A 190 -5.28 2.02 -10.15
CA GLU A 190 -6.55 1.48 -10.65
C GLU A 190 -6.53 -0.04 -10.84
N ASP A 191 -7.74 -0.60 -10.97
CA ASP A 191 -8.03 -2.01 -11.25
C ASP A 191 -7.49 -3.02 -10.25
N ILE A 192 -7.26 -2.64 -9.00
CA ILE A 192 -6.83 -3.60 -7.99
C ILE A 192 -7.95 -4.62 -7.79
N THR A 193 -7.67 -5.89 -8.03
CA THR A 193 -8.66 -6.97 -7.93
C THR A 193 -7.99 -8.29 -7.56
N ALA A 194 -8.77 -9.23 -7.01
CA ALA A 194 -8.28 -10.54 -6.63
C ALA A 194 -8.21 -11.48 -7.87
N GLY A 195 -7.46 -11.08 -8.89
CA GLY A 195 -7.32 -11.85 -10.14
C GLY A 195 -6.55 -11.09 -11.21
N GLN A 196 -6.67 -11.57 -12.45
CA GLN A 196 -6.01 -11.00 -13.64
C GLN A 196 -4.51 -10.74 -13.39
N ARG A 197 -4.07 -9.47 -13.50
CA ARG A 197 -2.68 -9.03 -13.33
C ARG A 197 -2.13 -9.17 -11.90
N TYR A 198 -3.00 -9.44 -10.93
CA TYR A 198 -2.65 -9.62 -9.52
C TYR A 198 -2.77 -11.07 -9.02
N ALA A 199 -2.93 -12.03 -9.93
CA ALA A 199 -3.27 -13.43 -9.62
C ALA A 199 -2.16 -14.26 -8.93
N THR A 200 -1.00 -13.69 -8.62
CA THR A 200 0.14 -14.41 -8.02
C THR A 200 0.70 -13.72 -6.78
N SER A 201 1.30 -14.47 -5.85
CA SER A 201 2.00 -13.89 -4.69
C SER A 201 3.08 -12.88 -5.11
N GLU A 202 3.77 -13.12 -6.22
CA GLU A 202 4.79 -12.20 -6.76
C GLU A 202 4.15 -10.86 -7.16
N SER A 203 3.01 -10.89 -7.84
CA SER A 203 2.31 -9.66 -8.23
C SER A 203 1.77 -8.87 -7.03
N LEU A 204 1.34 -9.55 -5.96
CA LEU A 204 0.94 -8.91 -4.71
C LEU A 204 2.14 -8.34 -3.95
N GLU A 205 3.28 -9.03 -3.95
CA GLU A 205 4.54 -8.49 -3.39
C GLU A 205 5.00 -7.25 -4.15
N LYS A 206 4.92 -7.25 -5.49
CA LYS A 206 5.21 -6.06 -6.30
C LYS A 206 4.28 -4.89 -5.94
N LEU A 207 3.01 -5.15 -5.68
CA LEU A 207 2.07 -4.11 -5.24
C LEU A 207 2.45 -3.53 -3.86
N ARG A 208 2.90 -4.38 -2.92
CA ARG A 208 3.43 -3.92 -1.62
C ARG A 208 4.72 -3.11 -1.77
N ILE A 209 5.62 -3.51 -2.68
CA ILE A 209 6.85 -2.75 -3.00
C ILE A 209 6.53 -1.36 -3.57
N ILE A 210 5.53 -1.24 -4.44
CA ILE A 210 5.06 0.07 -4.95
C ILE A 210 4.54 0.94 -3.80
N ALA A 211 3.76 0.35 -2.89
CA ALA A 211 3.23 1.06 -1.71
C ALA A 211 4.33 1.50 -0.75
N ASP A 212 5.36 0.67 -0.53
CA ASP A 212 6.53 1.03 0.26
C ASP A 212 7.28 2.21 -0.37
N TYR A 213 7.42 2.23 -1.71
CA TYR A 213 8.03 3.37 -2.39
C TYR A 213 7.22 4.65 -2.22
N LEU A 214 5.89 4.60 -2.44
CA LEU A 214 5.00 5.75 -2.21
C LEU A 214 5.06 6.24 -0.76
N TYR A 215 5.05 5.32 0.20
CA TYR A 215 5.18 5.64 1.61
C TYR A 215 6.53 6.28 1.93
N HIS A 216 7.63 5.74 1.39
CA HIS A 216 8.97 6.32 1.54
C HIS A 216 9.01 7.76 1.01
N GLU A 217 8.39 8.03 -0.14
CA GLU A 217 8.28 9.37 -0.73
C GLU A 217 7.27 10.28 0.00
N ASN A 218 6.61 9.78 1.05
CA ASN A 218 5.52 10.46 1.77
C ASN A 218 4.37 10.88 0.84
N VAL A 219 4.01 9.99 -0.09
CA VAL A 219 2.94 10.18 -1.08
C VAL A 219 1.70 9.40 -0.64
N PRO A 220 0.64 10.06 -0.14
CA PRO A 220 -0.66 9.41 -0.01
C PRO A 220 -1.19 9.04 -1.39
N PHE A 221 -1.79 7.86 -1.51
CA PHE A 221 -2.29 7.34 -2.78
C PHE A 221 -3.67 6.71 -2.64
N HIS A 222 -4.37 6.59 -3.75
CA HIS A 222 -5.73 6.04 -3.80
C HIS A 222 -5.70 4.68 -4.47
N VAL A 223 -6.52 3.76 -3.98
CA VAL A 223 -6.63 2.39 -4.50
C VAL A 223 -8.04 2.21 -5.04
N ALA A 224 -8.18 2.07 -6.36
CA ALA A 224 -9.46 1.76 -7.00
C ALA A 224 -9.63 0.22 -7.00
N TRP A 225 -10.38 -0.27 -6.02
CA TRP A 225 -10.55 -1.69 -5.77
C TRP A 225 -11.83 -2.22 -6.42
N ILE A 226 -11.70 -3.31 -7.17
CA ILE A 226 -12.80 -4.10 -7.73
C ILE A 226 -13.02 -5.29 -6.78
N PRO A 227 -14.12 -5.32 -6.01
CA PRO A 227 -14.31 -6.30 -4.93
C PRO A 227 -14.41 -7.76 -5.35
N ARG A 228 -14.90 -8.04 -6.57
CA ARG A 228 -15.07 -9.40 -7.07
C ARG A 228 -14.54 -9.49 -8.49
N TYR A 229 -13.65 -10.46 -8.70
CA TYR A 229 -13.08 -10.74 -10.00
C TYR A 229 -13.86 -11.88 -10.67
N MET A 230 -14.28 -11.69 -11.92
CA MET A 230 -14.98 -12.70 -12.71
C MET A 230 -14.31 -12.86 -14.07
N ASN A 231 -14.20 -14.09 -14.55
CA ASN A 231 -13.84 -14.42 -15.93
C ASN A 231 -14.71 -15.60 -16.38
N PRO A 232 -15.97 -15.34 -16.77
CA PRO A 232 -16.90 -16.39 -17.16
C PRO A 232 -16.43 -17.28 -18.32
N PRO A 233 -15.72 -16.78 -19.35
CA PRO A 233 -15.15 -17.63 -20.40
C PRO A 233 -14.17 -18.68 -19.87
N LYS A 234 -13.52 -18.42 -18.73
CA LYS A 234 -12.64 -19.37 -18.03
C LYS A 234 -13.31 -20.05 -16.82
N GLY A 235 -14.59 -19.78 -16.56
CA GLY A 235 -15.31 -20.29 -15.40
C GLY A 235 -14.77 -19.79 -14.05
N ILE A 236 -14.13 -18.62 -14.02
CA ILE A 236 -13.56 -18.05 -12.79
C ILE A 236 -14.56 -17.08 -12.16
N ASP A 237 -14.77 -17.23 -10.87
CA ASP A 237 -15.55 -16.34 -10.03
C ASP A 237 -14.88 -16.27 -8.66
N ASN A 238 -14.18 -15.17 -8.41
CA ASN A 238 -13.43 -14.93 -7.19
C ASN A 238 -13.99 -13.74 -6.39
N ASP A 239 -14.73 -14.05 -5.32
CA ASP A 239 -15.23 -13.13 -4.32
C ASP A 239 -14.51 -13.39 -2.99
N PRO A 240 -13.50 -12.58 -2.63
CA PRO A 240 -12.75 -12.75 -1.39
C PRO A 240 -13.62 -12.63 -0.13
N SER A 241 -14.83 -12.05 -0.20
CA SER A 241 -15.72 -11.96 0.95
C SER A 241 -16.47 -13.26 1.24
N THR A 242 -16.54 -14.20 0.29
CA THR A 242 -17.28 -15.46 0.46
C THR A 242 -16.39 -16.69 0.26
N GLN A 243 -15.26 -16.54 -0.42
CA GLN A 243 -14.34 -17.63 -0.73
C GLN A 243 -13.03 -17.50 0.04
N LEU A 244 -12.77 -18.49 0.88
CA LEU A 244 -11.52 -18.61 1.61
C LEU A 244 -10.49 -19.36 0.78
N SER A 245 -9.35 -18.73 0.54
CA SER A 245 -8.18 -19.36 -0.08
C SER A 245 -6.89 -18.70 0.43
N MET A 246 -5.75 -19.39 0.30
CA MET A 246 -4.45 -18.82 0.65
C MET A 246 -4.16 -17.56 -0.18
N TYR A 247 -4.55 -17.57 -1.46
CA TYR A 247 -4.44 -16.39 -2.32
C TYR A 247 -5.32 -15.23 -1.85
N ASN A 248 -6.60 -15.47 -1.55
CA ASN A 248 -7.49 -14.40 -1.06
C ASN A 248 -7.03 -13.87 0.30
N THR A 249 -6.40 -14.71 1.11
CA THR A 249 -5.75 -14.31 2.36
C THR A 249 -4.57 -13.38 2.12
N ASP A 250 -3.66 -13.69 1.18
CA ASP A 250 -2.56 -12.79 0.77
C ASP A 250 -3.09 -11.49 0.14
N PHE A 251 -4.15 -11.56 -0.67
CA PHE A 251 -4.79 -10.39 -1.26
C PHE A 251 -5.39 -9.46 -0.20
N VAL A 252 -6.15 -9.98 0.77
CA VAL A 252 -6.72 -9.18 1.87
C VAL A 252 -5.62 -8.62 2.77
N PHE A 253 -4.57 -9.40 3.05
CA PHE A 253 -3.38 -8.91 3.74
C PHE A 253 -2.73 -7.75 2.96
N THR A 254 -2.66 -7.85 1.63
CA THR A 254 -2.16 -6.78 0.76
C THR A 254 -3.00 -5.51 0.86
N LEU A 255 -4.34 -5.60 0.85
CA LEU A 255 -5.19 -4.43 1.05
C LEU A 255 -4.96 -3.75 2.39
N ASP A 256 -4.85 -4.52 3.48
CA ASP A 256 -4.51 -3.97 4.80
C ASP A 256 -3.12 -3.33 4.82
N TYR A 257 -2.15 -3.92 4.08
CA TYR A 257 -0.81 -3.35 3.90
C TYR A 257 -0.84 -2.02 3.17
N LEU A 258 -1.58 -1.91 2.06
CA LEU A 258 -1.74 -0.66 1.33
C LEU A 258 -2.31 0.44 2.23
N ILE A 259 -3.31 0.12 3.05
CA ILE A 259 -3.93 1.05 4.00
C ILE A 259 -2.90 1.53 5.04
N ASP A 260 -2.06 0.65 5.58
CA ASP A 260 -0.99 1.01 6.51
C ASP A 260 0.09 1.89 5.88
N LYS A 261 0.27 1.81 4.56
CA LYS A 261 1.21 2.62 3.78
C LYS A 261 0.59 3.90 3.21
N ASN A 262 -0.40 4.48 3.88
CA ASN A 262 -1.12 5.70 3.47
C ASN A 262 -2.02 5.54 2.23
N GLY A 263 -2.34 4.29 1.85
CA GLY A 263 -3.31 3.98 0.81
C GLY A 263 -4.75 4.27 1.25
N ILE A 264 -5.52 4.89 0.37
CA ILE A 264 -6.93 5.22 0.58
C ILE A 264 -7.75 4.38 -0.38
N VAL A 265 -8.46 3.38 0.14
CA VAL A 265 -9.25 2.47 -0.71
C VAL A 265 -10.58 3.11 -1.10
N GLY A 266 -10.96 2.95 -2.36
CA GLY A 266 -12.27 3.24 -2.91
C GLY A 266 -12.75 2.11 -3.80
N LEU A 267 -14.03 2.16 -4.15
CA LEU A 267 -14.67 1.12 -4.97
C LEU A 267 -14.66 1.52 -6.44
N HIS A 268 -14.16 0.64 -7.30
CA HIS A 268 -14.11 0.80 -8.74
C HIS A 268 -15.15 -0.09 -9.44
N GLY A 269 -16.43 0.12 -9.08
CA GLY A 269 -17.50 -0.83 -9.38
C GLY A 269 -17.56 -2.02 -8.42
N TYR A 270 -18.37 -3.03 -8.75
CA TYR A 270 -18.42 -4.29 -8.02
C TYR A 270 -17.61 -5.40 -8.71
N THR A 271 -17.76 -5.54 -10.03
CA THR A 271 -17.01 -6.53 -10.84
C THR A 271 -16.33 -5.93 -12.05
N HIS A 272 -16.59 -4.67 -12.37
CA HIS A 272 -15.99 -3.98 -13.51
C HIS A 272 -16.19 -4.76 -14.82
N GLN A 273 -17.44 -5.14 -15.09
CA GLN A 273 -17.79 -6.12 -16.12
C GLN A 273 -19.14 -5.78 -16.75
N GLN A 274 -19.32 -6.14 -18.02
CA GLN A 274 -20.60 -6.22 -18.70
C GLN A 274 -20.91 -7.67 -19.11
N GLY A 275 -22.07 -8.20 -18.70
CA GLY A 275 -22.53 -9.53 -19.12
C GLY A 275 -21.53 -10.62 -18.73
N GLU A 276 -20.98 -11.31 -19.73
CA GLU A 276 -20.04 -12.43 -19.56
C GLU A 276 -18.56 -12.05 -19.83
N GLU A 277 -18.24 -10.76 -19.92
CA GLU A 277 -16.87 -10.29 -20.15
C GLU A 277 -15.93 -10.62 -18.98
N GLU A 278 -14.62 -10.52 -19.15
CA GLU A 278 -13.71 -10.56 -18.00
C GLU A 278 -13.88 -9.26 -17.18
N SER A 279 -13.80 -9.36 -15.86
CA SER A 279 -13.63 -8.19 -14.99
C SER A 279 -12.48 -7.32 -15.50
N VAL A 280 -12.54 -6.02 -15.21
CA VAL A 280 -11.57 -4.99 -15.62
C VAL A 280 -11.72 -4.53 -17.08
N ASP A 281 -12.11 -5.41 -18.00
CA ASP A 281 -12.23 -5.03 -19.42
C ASP A 281 -13.59 -4.43 -19.78
N GLY A 282 -14.63 -4.71 -18.98
CA GLY A 282 -16.01 -4.36 -19.29
C GLY A 282 -16.54 -3.09 -18.61
N ILE A 283 -17.57 -2.49 -19.21
CA ILE A 283 -18.26 -1.30 -18.67
C ILE A 283 -19.39 -1.71 -17.73
N GLU A 284 -19.27 -1.38 -16.45
CA GLU A 284 -20.31 -1.73 -15.46
C GLU A 284 -21.49 -0.75 -15.44
N PHE A 285 -21.28 0.53 -15.76
CA PHE A 285 -22.34 1.56 -15.72
C PHE A 285 -22.26 2.44 -16.95
N ASN A 286 -23.36 2.55 -17.69
CA ASN A 286 -23.57 3.60 -18.68
C ASN A 286 -25.07 3.81 -18.94
N SER A 287 -25.42 4.54 -20.00
CA SER A 287 -26.83 4.80 -20.37
C SER A 287 -27.63 3.54 -20.76
N LYS A 288 -26.96 2.42 -21.02
CA LYS A 288 -27.54 1.12 -21.41
C LYS A 288 -27.34 0.05 -20.33
N ILE A 289 -26.17 0.02 -19.70
CA ILE A 289 -25.74 -1.00 -18.74
C ILE A 289 -25.97 -0.50 -17.32
N ASN A 290 -26.67 -1.32 -16.52
CA ASN A 290 -27.12 -0.96 -15.18
C ASN A 290 -27.74 0.45 -15.11
N ALA A 291 -28.51 0.83 -16.15
CA ALA A 291 -29.01 2.20 -16.34
C ALA A 291 -30.10 2.60 -15.31
N GLY A 292 -30.91 1.63 -14.88
CA GLY A 292 -31.99 1.86 -13.92
C GLY A 292 -31.48 2.06 -12.49
N GLU A 293 -32.16 2.92 -11.72
CA GLU A 293 -31.76 3.26 -10.35
C GLU A 293 -31.57 2.03 -9.45
N GLU A 294 -32.51 1.07 -9.50
CA GLU A 294 -32.42 -0.17 -8.73
C GLU A 294 -31.16 -0.97 -9.07
N CYS A 295 -30.80 -1.07 -10.35
CA CYS A 295 -29.58 -1.76 -10.78
C CYS A 295 -28.32 -1.08 -10.24
N VAL A 296 -28.25 0.26 -10.30
CA VAL A 296 -27.13 1.03 -9.74
C VAL A 296 -27.00 0.78 -8.25
N ARG A 297 -28.10 0.95 -7.49
CA ARG A 297 -28.12 0.74 -6.04
C ARG A 297 -27.71 -0.68 -5.68
N ARG A 298 -28.21 -1.69 -6.41
CA ARG A 298 -27.85 -3.09 -6.19
C ARG A 298 -26.35 -3.31 -6.34
N ARG A 299 -25.75 -2.86 -7.45
CA ARG A 299 -24.31 -3.01 -7.70
C ARG A 299 -23.45 -2.29 -6.66
N VAL A 300 -23.79 -1.03 -6.34
CA VAL A 300 -23.11 -0.24 -5.30
C VAL A 300 -23.20 -0.93 -3.93
N ASN A 301 -24.38 -1.42 -3.55
CA ASN A 301 -24.56 -2.14 -2.28
C ASN A 301 -23.79 -3.45 -2.23
N LEU A 302 -23.69 -4.21 -3.33
CA LEU A 302 -22.87 -5.43 -3.39
C LEU A 302 -21.39 -5.12 -3.13
N ALA A 303 -20.85 -4.08 -3.78
CA ALA A 303 -19.48 -3.62 -3.54
C ALA A 303 -19.25 -3.20 -2.08
N ILE A 304 -20.17 -2.39 -1.52
CA ILE A 304 -20.10 -1.94 -0.12
C ILE A 304 -20.20 -3.12 0.86
N ASN A 305 -21.06 -4.09 0.59
CA ASN A 305 -21.24 -5.26 1.47
C ASN A 305 -20.01 -6.16 1.45
N CYS A 306 -19.37 -6.36 0.30
CA CYS A 306 -18.09 -7.06 0.21
C CYS A 306 -17.03 -6.33 1.07
N ALA A 307 -16.88 -5.01 0.90
CA ALA A 307 -15.96 -4.20 1.70
C ALA A 307 -16.25 -4.31 3.20
N LYS A 308 -17.51 -4.21 3.62
CA LYS A 308 -17.92 -4.36 5.03
C LYS A 308 -17.61 -5.75 5.60
N LYS A 309 -17.90 -6.81 4.84
CA LYS A 309 -17.65 -8.20 5.29
C LYS A 309 -16.15 -8.47 5.45
N LEU A 310 -15.34 -7.90 4.56
CA LEU A 310 -13.88 -7.91 4.65
C LEU A 310 -13.33 -6.81 5.56
N ASP A 311 -14.17 -6.03 6.24
CA ASP A 311 -13.77 -4.91 7.08
C ASP A 311 -12.82 -3.90 6.38
N ILE A 312 -12.86 -3.77 5.06
CA ILE A 312 -12.01 -2.84 4.30
C ILE A 312 -12.64 -1.44 4.30
N PRO A 313 -11.98 -0.41 4.85
CA PRO A 313 -12.51 0.95 4.83
C PRO A 313 -12.48 1.53 3.42
N VAL A 314 -13.64 1.94 2.91
CA VAL A 314 -13.80 2.55 1.58
C VAL A 314 -14.24 4.00 1.69
N TYR A 315 -13.56 4.90 0.97
CA TYR A 315 -13.73 6.35 1.11
C TYR A 315 -14.34 7.04 -0.11
N PHE A 316 -14.15 6.48 -1.30
CA PHE A 316 -14.67 7.02 -2.55
C PHE A 316 -15.26 5.91 -3.44
N PHE A 317 -16.01 6.34 -4.44
CA PHE A 317 -16.45 5.48 -5.54
C PHE A 317 -16.00 6.08 -6.87
N GLU A 318 -15.68 5.22 -7.82
CA GLU A 318 -15.33 5.58 -9.18
C GLU A 318 -16.00 4.57 -10.11
N SER A 319 -16.77 5.04 -11.09
CA SER A 319 -17.34 4.12 -12.06
C SER A 319 -16.24 3.58 -12.99
N PRO A 320 -16.22 2.27 -13.28
CA PRO A 320 -15.45 1.67 -14.37
C PRO A 320 -15.45 2.56 -15.62
N HIS A 321 -14.25 2.88 -16.12
CA HIS A 321 -14.01 3.71 -17.30
C HIS A 321 -14.68 5.11 -17.32
N TYR A 322 -15.12 5.65 -16.18
CA TYR A 322 -15.84 6.93 -16.08
C TYR A 322 -17.14 7.04 -16.88
N ASP A 323 -17.74 5.89 -17.20
CA ASP A 323 -18.85 5.79 -18.14
C ASP A 323 -20.23 5.97 -17.50
N ALA A 324 -20.29 6.09 -16.17
CA ALA A 324 -21.54 6.36 -15.48
C ALA A 324 -22.17 7.67 -15.99
N THR A 325 -23.48 7.64 -16.19
CA THR A 325 -24.26 8.84 -16.50
C THR A 325 -24.37 9.75 -15.27
N ARG A 326 -24.71 11.02 -15.49
CA ARG A 326 -24.91 11.99 -14.40
C ARG A 326 -26.00 11.55 -13.39
N SER A 327 -27.03 10.83 -13.82
CA SER A 327 -28.05 10.27 -12.93
C SER A 327 -27.47 9.12 -12.08
N GLN A 328 -26.73 8.20 -12.68
CA GLN A 328 -26.03 7.12 -11.97
C GLN A 328 -25.04 7.67 -10.94
N LYS A 329 -24.23 8.67 -11.32
CA LYS A 329 -23.32 9.39 -10.41
C LYS A 329 -24.02 10.02 -9.22
N ARG A 330 -25.23 10.58 -9.41
CA ARG A 330 -26.03 11.12 -8.31
C ARG A 330 -26.46 10.03 -7.33
N ILE A 331 -26.85 8.85 -7.81
CA ILE A 331 -27.21 7.71 -6.95
C ILE A 331 -25.98 7.23 -6.18
N MET A 332 -24.82 7.09 -6.85
CA MET A 332 -23.55 6.72 -6.19
C MET A 332 -23.18 7.71 -5.08
N GLY A 333 -23.35 9.01 -5.32
CA GLY A 333 -23.11 10.08 -4.35
C GLY A 333 -24.00 10.05 -3.10
N GLU A 334 -25.06 9.24 -3.06
CA GLU A 334 -25.83 9.04 -1.82
C GLU A 334 -25.05 8.20 -0.79
N TYR A 335 -24.12 7.35 -1.26
CA TYR A 335 -23.35 6.42 -0.45
C TYR A 335 -21.97 6.97 -0.07
N PHE A 336 -21.35 7.79 -0.94
CA PHE A 336 -19.97 8.26 -0.77
C PHE A 336 -19.88 9.79 -0.69
N ASN A 337 -18.95 10.29 0.12
CA ASN A 337 -18.63 11.71 0.18
C ASN A 337 -17.80 12.17 -1.03
N TYR A 338 -17.09 11.23 -1.65
CA TYR A 338 -16.20 11.46 -2.78
C TYR A 338 -16.56 10.54 -3.94
N ILE A 339 -16.79 11.11 -5.10
CA ILE A 339 -16.88 10.39 -6.37
C ILE A 339 -15.62 10.77 -7.16
N TYR A 340 -14.72 9.82 -7.37
CA TYR A 340 -13.40 10.09 -7.95
C TYR A 340 -13.44 10.13 -9.48
N GLU A 341 -14.31 10.98 -9.99
CA GLU A 341 -14.43 11.28 -11.41
C GLU A 341 -15.15 12.62 -11.61
N ALA A 342 -15.11 13.14 -12.83
CA ALA A 342 -15.80 14.39 -13.17
C ALA A 342 -17.34 14.25 -13.14
N TYR A 343 -18.05 15.33 -12.78
CA TYR A 343 -19.50 15.32 -12.59
C TYR A 343 -20.28 15.55 -13.90
N ARG A 344 -19.91 16.57 -14.68
CA ARG A 344 -20.66 16.96 -15.90
C ARG A 344 -20.03 16.42 -17.17
N SER A 345 -18.70 16.41 -17.24
CA SER A 345 -17.93 16.02 -18.43
C SER A 345 -16.55 15.57 -18.01
N GLN A 346 -15.98 14.55 -18.67
CA GLN A 346 -14.60 14.10 -18.44
C GLN A 346 -13.56 15.22 -18.63
N ASN A 347 -13.91 16.31 -19.33
CA ASN A 347 -13.05 17.48 -19.50
C ASN A 347 -13.05 18.45 -18.31
N GLU A 348 -13.85 18.22 -17.26
CA GLU A 348 -13.83 19.09 -16.07
C GLU A 348 -12.46 19.02 -15.37
N LYS A 349 -11.91 20.19 -15.07
CA LYS A 349 -10.55 20.32 -14.51
C LYS A 349 -10.54 20.70 -13.02
N ALA A 350 -11.70 21.06 -12.48
CA ALA A 350 -11.89 21.52 -11.12
C ALA A 350 -12.82 20.58 -10.35
N ILE A 351 -12.61 20.52 -9.03
CA ILE A 351 -13.45 19.74 -8.13
C ILE A 351 -14.86 20.32 -8.14
N SER A 352 -15.85 19.47 -8.39
CA SER A 352 -17.25 19.87 -8.36
C SER A 352 -17.90 19.46 -7.04
N LYS A 353 -18.56 20.40 -6.36
CA LYS A 353 -19.39 20.11 -5.18
C LYS A 353 -20.86 20.07 -5.56
N VAL A 354 -21.52 18.95 -5.29
CA VAL A 354 -22.92 18.74 -5.64
C VAL A 354 -23.70 18.39 -4.38
N LYS A 355 -24.80 19.10 -4.15
CA LYS A 355 -25.75 18.73 -3.10
C LYS A 355 -26.56 17.51 -3.56
N ILE A 356 -26.39 16.40 -2.85
CA ILE A 356 -27.12 15.15 -3.06
C ILE A 356 -27.80 14.84 -1.73
N GLN A 357 -29.14 14.89 -1.73
CA GLN A 357 -29.96 14.82 -0.51
C GLN A 357 -29.48 15.84 0.53
N ASN A 358 -29.15 15.40 1.75
CA ASN A 358 -28.68 16.23 2.85
C ASN A 358 -27.14 16.32 2.93
N ARG A 359 -26.42 15.90 1.88
CA ARG A 359 -24.96 15.81 1.85
C ARG A 359 -24.37 16.68 0.73
N VAL A 360 -23.14 17.13 0.92
CA VAL A 360 -22.33 17.73 -0.15
C VAL A 360 -21.31 16.69 -0.59
N VAL A 361 -21.38 16.31 -1.85
CA VAL A 361 -20.51 15.30 -2.46
C VAL A 361 -19.50 15.99 -3.35
N SER A 362 -18.23 15.61 -3.22
CA SER A 362 -17.14 16.12 -4.04
C SER A 362 -16.85 15.17 -5.19
N PHE A 363 -16.87 15.71 -6.41
CA PHE A 363 -16.50 15.03 -7.64
C PHE A 363 -15.08 15.44 -8.00
N ILE A 364 -14.15 14.49 -7.96
CA ILE A 364 -12.71 14.74 -8.11
C ILE A 364 -12.31 14.36 -9.55
N PRO A 365 -12.00 15.32 -10.43
CA PRO A 365 -11.59 15.00 -11.79
C PRO A 365 -10.16 14.46 -11.84
N THR A 366 -9.79 13.94 -13.03
CA THR A 366 -8.44 13.46 -13.34
C THR A 366 -7.86 14.22 -14.55
N PRO A 367 -7.46 15.50 -14.43
CA PRO A 367 -7.06 16.30 -15.59
C PRO A 367 -5.77 15.83 -16.29
N LEU A 368 -4.90 15.14 -15.54
CA LEU A 368 -3.71 14.50 -16.09
C LEU A 368 -4.00 13.09 -16.63
N ASP A 369 -5.20 12.54 -16.42
CA ASP A 369 -5.69 11.27 -17.00
C ASP A 369 -4.74 10.07 -16.77
N CYS A 370 -4.94 8.99 -17.54
CA CYS A 370 -4.17 7.74 -17.45
C CYS A 370 -2.72 7.89 -17.92
N VAL A 371 -1.80 7.22 -17.21
CA VAL A 371 -0.50 6.82 -17.77
C VAL A 371 -0.70 5.56 -18.60
N ASN A 372 -0.87 5.71 -19.93
CA ASN A 372 -1.15 4.62 -20.86
C ASN A 372 0.09 3.74 -21.17
N GLY A 373 0.68 3.15 -20.15
CA GLY A 373 1.87 2.28 -20.26
C GLY A 373 3.20 3.04 -20.22
N ALA A 374 4.29 2.29 -20.01
CA ALA A 374 5.63 2.84 -19.78
C ALA A 374 6.17 3.68 -20.96
N LYS A 375 5.71 3.44 -22.19
CA LYS A 375 6.12 4.22 -23.38
C LYS A 375 5.43 5.58 -23.47
N CYS A 376 4.43 5.85 -22.64
CA CYS A 376 3.68 7.11 -22.66
C CYS A 376 4.07 8.05 -21.52
N ILE A 377 5.21 7.80 -20.86
CA ILE A 377 5.67 8.62 -19.74
C ILE A 377 6.03 10.02 -20.19
N ASP A 378 6.70 10.19 -21.32
CA ASP A 378 7.04 11.52 -21.86
C ASP A 378 5.77 12.37 -22.07
N ASN A 379 4.69 11.77 -22.58
CA ASN A 379 3.41 12.46 -22.74
C ASN A 379 2.82 12.91 -21.40
N MET A 380 2.91 12.09 -20.35
CA MET A 380 2.46 12.48 -19.01
C MET A 380 3.34 13.59 -18.43
N ILE A 381 4.65 13.48 -18.60
CA ILE A 381 5.61 14.49 -18.17
C ILE A 381 5.28 15.85 -18.81
N ASP A 382 5.06 15.88 -20.12
CA ASP A 382 4.67 17.10 -20.86
C ASP A 382 3.37 17.70 -20.31
N ARG A 383 2.38 16.86 -19.99
CA ARG A 383 1.13 17.30 -19.37
C ARG A 383 1.34 17.89 -17.99
N ILE A 384 2.23 17.32 -17.17
CA ILE A 384 2.58 17.88 -15.85
C ILE A 384 3.25 19.25 -15.99
N TYR A 385 4.17 19.39 -16.96
CA TYR A 385 4.87 20.65 -17.23
C TYR A 385 3.93 21.76 -17.70
N THR A 386 2.95 21.41 -18.52
CA THR A 386 2.01 22.34 -19.15
C THR A 386 0.71 22.55 -18.36
N LEU A 387 0.52 21.83 -17.24
CA LEU A 387 -0.71 21.88 -16.44
C LEU A 387 -0.98 23.30 -15.88
N PRO A 388 -2.13 23.93 -16.19
CA PRO A 388 -2.47 25.27 -15.72
C PRO A 388 -2.43 25.41 -14.19
N LYS A 389 -1.98 26.56 -13.68
CA LYS A 389 -1.73 26.78 -12.23
C LYS A 389 -2.91 26.45 -11.32
N LYS A 390 -4.14 26.72 -11.77
CA LYS A 390 -5.41 26.49 -11.03
C LYS A 390 -6.09 25.19 -11.46
N THR A 391 -5.32 24.14 -11.67
CA THR A 391 -5.83 22.83 -12.06
C THR A 391 -5.21 21.78 -11.15
N LEU A 392 -6.07 20.90 -10.64
CA LEU A 392 -5.67 19.76 -9.83
C LEU A 392 -4.79 18.81 -10.66
N ALA A 393 -3.64 18.44 -10.12
CA ALA A 393 -2.75 17.50 -10.79
C ALA A 393 -3.08 16.06 -10.36
N SER A 394 -4.22 15.58 -10.83
CA SER A 394 -4.74 14.24 -10.54
C SER A 394 -4.55 13.34 -11.76
N PHE A 395 -3.93 12.18 -11.55
CA PHE A 395 -3.70 11.13 -12.55
C PHE A 395 -3.94 9.74 -11.96
N PHE A 396 -4.04 8.74 -12.83
CA PHE A 396 -4.08 7.34 -12.44
C PHE A 396 -3.23 6.49 -13.37
N TYR A 397 -2.94 5.28 -12.92
CA TYR A 397 -2.36 4.25 -13.76
C TYR A 397 -2.64 2.87 -13.19
N HIS A 398 -2.44 1.84 -14.02
CA HIS A 398 -2.52 0.45 -13.61
C HIS A 398 -1.15 -0.02 -13.07
N PRO A 399 -1.02 -0.42 -11.79
CA PRO A 399 0.26 -0.75 -11.16
C PRO A 399 1.15 -1.76 -11.88
N ASN A 400 0.58 -2.61 -12.74
CA ASN A 400 1.34 -3.60 -13.50
C ASN A 400 2.36 -2.97 -14.46
N ILE A 401 2.26 -1.69 -14.81
CA ILE A 401 3.31 -1.01 -15.60
C ILE A 401 4.66 -0.95 -14.85
N GLU A 402 4.65 -1.06 -13.51
CA GLU A 402 5.86 -1.05 -12.69
C GLU A 402 6.52 -2.43 -12.62
N PHE A 403 5.79 -3.51 -12.95
CA PHE A 403 6.20 -4.87 -12.62
C PHE A 403 7.46 -5.33 -13.35
N GLU A 404 7.72 -4.80 -14.54
CA GLU A 404 8.96 -5.06 -15.29
C GLU A 404 10.18 -4.35 -14.68
N TYR A 405 9.95 -3.29 -13.89
CA TYR A 405 10.99 -2.52 -13.20
C TYR A 405 11.29 -3.03 -11.79
N ILE A 406 10.50 -3.99 -11.30
CA ILE A 406 10.67 -4.62 -10.00
C ILE A 406 11.14 -6.06 -10.19
N LYS A 407 12.37 -6.33 -9.77
CA LYS A 407 12.93 -7.68 -9.76
C LYS A 407 12.98 -8.18 -8.33
N ILE A 408 12.26 -9.26 -8.06
CA ILE A 408 12.26 -9.95 -6.78
C ILE A 408 13.29 -11.09 -6.81
N THR A 409 14.09 -11.21 -5.77
CA THR A 409 15.07 -12.28 -5.59
C THR A 409 15.06 -12.79 -4.15
N LYS A 410 15.47 -14.04 -3.93
CA LYS A 410 15.71 -14.55 -2.58
C LYS A 410 17.20 -14.58 -2.28
N ASP A 411 17.58 -14.14 -1.08
CA ASP A 411 18.95 -14.29 -0.62
C ASP A 411 19.23 -15.73 -0.11
N LYS A 412 20.45 -15.98 0.37
CA LYS A 412 20.85 -17.30 0.88
C LYS A 412 20.05 -17.77 2.11
N SER A 413 19.40 -16.85 2.83
CA SER A 413 18.55 -17.16 3.98
C SER A 413 17.09 -17.42 3.59
N GLY A 414 16.76 -17.27 2.30
CA GLY A 414 15.38 -17.33 1.79
C GLY A 414 14.61 -16.01 1.93
N TYR A 415 15.24 -14.96 2.45
CA TYR A 415 14.63 -13.64 2.61
C TYR A 415 14.36 -13.02 1.24
N THR A 416 13.14 -12.53 1.05
CA THR A 416 12.69 -11.89 -0.19
C THR A 416 13.24 -10.46 -0.27
N THR A 417 14.17 -10.26 -1.19
CA THR A 417 14.80 -8.99 -1.56
C THR A 417 14.25 -8.49 -2.89
N TYR A 418 14.41 -7.20 -3.19
CA TYR A 418 14.03 -6.67 -4.49
C TYR A 418 14.95 -5.54 -4.95
N THR A 419 14.97 -5.32 -6.26
CA THR A 419 15.44 -4.05 -6.85
C THR A 419 14.27 -3.40 -7.56
N TYR A 420 14.10 -2.10 -7.37
CA TYR A 420 13.10 -1.28 -8.07
C TYR A 420 13.84 -0.19 -8.85
N SER A 421 13.75 -0.24 -10.19
CA SER A 421 14.48 0.67 -11.06
C SER A 421 14.02 2.13 -10.90
N GLU A 422 14.99 3.05 -10.78
CA GLU A 422 14.74 4.49 -10.80
C GLU A 422 14.27 5.00 -12.17
N GLU A 423 14.44 4.20 -13.22
CA GLU A 423 13.90 4.44 -14.57
C GLU A 423 12.43 4.00 -14.70
N SER A 424 11.81 3.53 -13.62
CA SER A 424 10.39 3.16 -13.65
C SER A 424 9.47 4.38 -13.84
N PRO A 425 8.29 4.19 -14.47
CA PRO A 425 7.27 5.21 -14.60
C PRO A 425 7.01 6.01 -13.33
N LEU A 426 6.69 5.35 -12.21
CA LEU A 426 6.37 6.05 -10.96
C LEU A 426 7.56 6.88 -10.44
N HIS A 427 8.78 6.34 -10.45
CA HIS A 427 9.96 7.07 -10.01
C HIS A 427 10.20 8.34 -10.84
N GLN A 428 10.09 8.23 -12.17
CA GLN A 428 10.22 9.36 -13.07
C GLN A 428 9.14 10.42 -12.81
N LEU A 429 7.88 10.01 -12.66
CA LEU A 429 6.77 10.92 -12.41
C LEU A 429 6.93 11.65 -11.06
N LEU A 430 7.23 10.94 -9.97
CA LEU A 430 7.40 11.58 -8.66
C LEU A 430 8.55 12.61 -8.66
N ARG A 431 9.64 12.37 -9.40
CA ARG A 431 10.69 13.38 -9.62
C ARG A 431 10.13 14.63 -10.31
N VAL A 432 9.41 14.48 -11.41
CA VAL A 432 8.81 15.60 -12.15
C VAL A 432 7.80 16.38 -11.29
N PHE A 433 6.94 15.69 -10.54
CA PHE A 433 6.01 16.34 -9.60
C PHE A 433 6.76 17.13 -8.52
N SER A 434 7.81 16.56 -7.95
CA SER A 434 8.69 17.22 -6.98
C SER A 434 9.35 18.48 -7.57
N ASP A 435 9.89 18.41 -8.79
CA ASP A 435 10.56 19.52 -9.48
C ASP A 435 9.59 20.68 -9.79
N LYS A 436 8.32 20.33 -10.04
CA LYS A 436 7.24 21.31 -10.29
C LYS A 436 6.55 21.79 -9.02
N ASN A 437 7.11 21.47 -7.85
CA ASN A 437 6.61 21.86 -6.53
C ASN A 437 5.14 21.46 -6.32
N TYR A 438 4.79 20.24 -6.71
CA TYR A 438 3.52 19.63 -6.32
C TYR A 438 3.64 18.94 -4.95
N GLU A 439 2.52 18.85 -4.26
CA GLU A 439 2.33 18.21 -2.96
C GLU A 439 1.22 17.17 -3.14
N PHE A 440 1.56 15.89 -2.96
CA PHE A 440 0.57 14.81 -3.01
C PHE A 440 -0.31 14.83 -1.77
N LYS A 441 -1.62 14.72 -1.97
CA LYS A 441 -2.61 14.80 -0.88
C LYS A 441 -3.53 13.59 -0.84
N SER A 442 -4.11 13.34 0.33
CA SER A 442 -5.33 12.54 0.41
C SER A 442 -6.49 13.32 -0.18
N ILE A 443 -7.44 12.66 -0.86
CA ILE A 443 -8.74 13.29 -1.20
C ILE A 443 -9.46 13.84 0.04
N LYS A 444 -9.16 13.32 1.23
CA LYS A 444 -9.73 13.77 2.50
C LYS A 444 -9.18 15.12 2.96
N ASP A 445 -8.01 15.51 2.46
CA ASP A 445 -7.26 16.71 2.88
C ASP A 445 -7.26 17.80 1.79
N LEU A 446 -8.04 17.60 0.72
CA LEU A 446 -8.19 18.61 -0.33
C LEU A 446 -8.94 19.82 0.19
N ASP A 447 -8.22 20.94 0.33
CA ASP A 447 -8.84 22.24 0.55
C ASP A 447 -9.59 22.67 -0.73
N THR A 448 -10.76 23.23 -0.54
CA THR A 448 -11.79 23.31 -1.58
C THR A 448 -11.77 24.62 -2.37
N SER A 449 -10.69 25.39 -2.24
CA SER A 449 -10.45 26.65 -2.95
C SER A 449 -9.54 26.53 -4.19
N ILE A 450 -9.32 25.30 -4.69
CA ILE A 450 -8.45 25.01 -5.86
C ILE A 450 -9.16 25.31 -7.18
#